data_AF-G7Z757-F1
#
_entry.id   AF-G7Z757-F1
#
_cell.length_a   1.000
_cell.length_b   1.000
_cell.length_c   1.000
_cell.angle_alpha   90.00
_cell.angle_beta   90.00
_cell.angle_gamma   90.00
#
_symmetry.space_group_name_H-M   'P 1'
#
loop_
_entity.id
_entity.type
_entity.pdbx_description
1 polymer ?
#
loop_
_entity_poly.entity_id
_entity_poly.type
_entity_poly.pdbx_seq_one_letter_code
_entity_poly.pdbx_strand_id
1 'polypeptide(L)'
;MSGGARTGIWIAVASAEHVRRGRAGGFMQVCHGKAAPLRRIRPGDRIVYYSPTDRFGAADGLKSFTAIGRVLPGEPYQFDMGGGFIPFRRDVSWWPAEEAPIQPLLDRLELTAGVRNWGYPFRFGLLPICPGGFDLIARTMRAAIQVDMREELAA
;
A
#
# COMPACT_ATOMS: atom_id res chain seq x y z
N MET A 1 -12.14 -15.49 24.43
CA MET A 1 -11.83 -14.04 24.33
C MET A 1 -10.73 -13.85 23.30
N SER A 2 -11.08 -13.84 22.02
CA SER A 2 -10.15 -13.51 20.93
C SER A 2 -10.03 -11.99 20.89
N GLY A 3 -8.99 -11.45 21.53
CA GLY A 3 -8.61 -10.05 21.33
C GLY A 3 -8.34 -9.85 19.84
N GLY A 4 -9.25 -9.20 19.13
CA GLY A 4 -9.09 -8.93 17.71
C GLY A 4 -7.77 -8.21 17.50
N ALA A 5 -6.85 -8.84 16.76
CA ALA A 5 -5.59 -8.20 16.42
C ALA A 5 -5.90 -6.90 15.68
N ARG A 6 -5.34 -5.77 16.15
CA ARG A 6 -5.52 -4.48 15.46
C ARG A 6 -5.09 -4.62 14.00
N THR A 7 -5.98 -4.24 13.09
CA THR A 7 -5.72 -4.13 11.67
C THR A 7 -4.50 -3.25 11.41
N GLY A 8 -3.45 -3.83 10.80
CA GLY A 8 -2.27 -3.10 10.38
C GLY A 8 -2.58 -2.17 9.21
N ILE A 9 -1.85 -1.06 9.12
CA ILE A 9 -2.00 -0.09 8.05
C ILE A 9 -0.61 0.25 7.52
N TRP A 10 -0.46 0.14 6.21
CA TRP A 10 0.85 0.12 5.56
C TRP A 10 0.89 1.06 4.36
N ILE A 11 2.04 1.68 4.14
CA ILE A 11 2.45 2.22 2.84
C ILE A 11 3.43 1.23 2.21
N ALA A 12 3.16 0.79 0.99
CA ALA A 12 4.08 0.09 0.12
C ALA A 12 4.64 1.05 -0.95
N VAL A 13 5.89 0.82 -1.35
CA VAL A 13 6.58 1.70 -2.32
C VAL A 13 6.96 0.93 -3.58
N ALA A 14 6.48 1.41 -4.72
CA ALA A 14 6.77 0.87 -6.05
C ALA A 14 6.48 1.91 -7.14
N SER A 15 7.05 1.77 -8.34
CA SER A 15 6.70 2.64 -9.47
C SER A 15 5.23 2.51 -9.85
N ALA A 16 4.60 3.58 -10.31
CA ALA A 16 3.16 3.58 -10.61
C ALA A 16 2.80 2.56 -11.70
N GLU A 17 3.65 2.37 -12.70
CA GLU A 17 3.48 1.32 -13.71
C GLU A 17 3.35 -0.08 -13.08
N HIS A 18 4.22 -0.44 -12.13
CA HIS A 18 4.12 -1.72 -11.43
C HIS A 18 2.86 -1.81 -10.56
N VAL A 19 2.50 -0.71 -9.90
CA VAL A 19 1.29 -0.63 -9.07
C VAL A 19 0.04 -0.86 -9.93
N ARG A 20 -0.06 -0.24 -11.10
CA ARG A 20 -1.21 -0.38 -12.01
C ARG A 20 -1.37 -1.83 -12.50
N ARG A 21 -0.25 -2.53 -12.78
CA ARG A 21 -0.28 -3.97 -13.10
C ARG A 21 -0.79 -4.80 -11.92
N GLY A 22 -0.30 -4.55 -10.71
CA GLY A 22 -0.78 -5.20 -9.49
C GLY A 22 -2.26 -4.93 -9.22
N ARG A 23 -2.70 -3.69 -9.47
CA ARG A 23 -4.11 -3.28 -9.34
C ARG A 23 -5.01 -4.05 -10.29
N ALA A 24 -4.64 -4.11 -11.57
CA ALA A 24 -5.39 -4.87 -12.58
C ALA A 24 -5.42 -6.37 -12.30
N GLY A 25 -4.37 -6.91 -11.67
CA GLY A 25 -4.27 -8.32 -11.30
C GLY A 25 -4.76 -8.69 -9.89
N GLY A 26 -5.24 -7.72 -9.09
CA GLY A 26 -5.71 -7.99 -7.73
C GLY A 26 -4.63 -8.37 -6.71
N PHE A 27 -3.37 -7.99 -6.94
CA PHE A 27 -2.25 -8.35 -6.07
C PHE A 27 -1.35 -7.17 -5.70
N MET A 28 -0.60 -7.33 -4.62
CA MET A 28 0.53 -6.48 -4.27
C MET A 28 1.85 -7.26 -4.34
N GLN A 29 2.90 -6.54 -4.70
CA GLN A 29 4.30 -6.98 -4.73
C GLN A 29 5.19 -5.83 -4.26
N VAL A 30 6.14 -6.10 -3.37
CA VAL A 30 7.02 -5.07 -2.80
C VAL A 30 8.47 -5.55 -2.73
N CYS A 31 9.39 -4.61 -2.53
CA CYS A 31 10.81 -4.90 -2.24
C CYS A 31 11.44 -5.90 -3.23
N HIS A 32 11.22 -5.70 -4.53
CA HIS A 32 11.71 -6.57 -5.62
C HIS A 32 11.20 -8.03 -5.56
N GLY A 33 10.02 -8.25 -4.99
CA GLY A 33 9.41 -9.59 -4.92
C GLY A 33 9.88 -10.44 -3.74
N LYS A 34 10.50 -9.83 -2.72
CA LYS A 34 10.93 -10.54 -1.51
C LYS A 34 9.72 -10.97 -0.66
N ALA A 35 9.79 -12.17 -0.08
CA ALA A 35 8.75 -12.69 0.82
C ALA A 35 8.70 -11.97 2.18
N ALA A 36 9.86 -11.62 2.75
CA ALA A 36 9.95 -11.17 4.14
C ALA A 36 9.10 -9.92 4.45
N PRO A 37 9.04 -8.87 3.60
CA PRO A 37 8.14 -7.74 3.81
C PRO A 37 6.66 -8.14 3.76
N LEU A 38 6.25 -9.00 2.82
CA LEU A 38 4.86 -9.44 2.68
C LEU A 38 4.38 -10.31 3.86
N ARG A 39 5.27 -11.03 4.53
CA ARG A 39 4.95 -11.81 5.74
C ARG A 39 4.61 -10.96 6.96
N ARG A 40 4.98 -9.67 6.95
CA ARG A 40 4.62 -8.72 8.02
C ARG A 40 3.18 -8.22 7.90
N ILE A 41 2.67 -8.21 6.67
CA ILE A 41 1.30 -7.84 6.35
C ILE A 41 0.40 -9.03 6.68
N ARG A 42 -0.79 -8.78 7.22
CA ARG A 42 -1.76 -9.82 7.60
C ARG A 42 -3.07 -9.66 6.82
N PRO A 43 -3.88 -10.73 6.70
CA PRO A 43 -5.22 -10.60 6.16
C PRO A 43 -6.00 -9.54 6.91
N GLY A 44 -6.74 -8.72 6.19
CA GLY A 44 -7.52 -7.63 6.75
C GLY A 44 -6.77 -6.30 6.87
N ASP A 45 -5.43 -6.31 6.85
CA ASP A 45 -4.62 -5.09 6.86
C ASP A 45 -4.98 -4.16 5.70
N ARG A 46 -4.84 -2.86 5.93
CA ARG A 46 -5.04 -1.83 4.90
C ARG A 46 -3.71 -1.46 4.27
N ILE A 47 -3.70 -1.28 2.96
CA ILE A 47 -2.51 -0.97 2.18
C ILE A 47 -2.74 0.24 1.29
N VAL A 48 -1.75 1.11 1.21
CA VAL A 48 -1.65 2.19 0.24
C VAL A 48 -0.34 2.04 -0.53
N TYR A 49 -0.36 2.19 -1.85
CA TYR A 49 0.86 2.37 -2.63
C TYR A 49 1.23 3.84 -2.75
N TYR A 50 2.49 4.15 -2.44
CA TYR A 50 3.16 5.39 -2.82
C TYR A 50 4.16 5.12 -3.94
N SER A 51 4.11 5.94 -4.98
CA SER A 51 4.96 5.85 -6.16
C SER A 51 5.84 7.09 -6.26
N PRO A 52 7.16 6.97 -5.97
CA PRO A 52 8.10 8.06 -6.16
C PRO A 52 8.27 8.37 -7.65
N THR A 53 8.06 7.37 -8.52
CA THR A 53 8.23 7.46 -9.97
C THR A 53 7.06 6.83 -10.72
N ASP A 54 6.81 7.28 -11.95
CA ASP A 54 5.83 6.65 -12.83
C ASP A 54 6.37 5.34 -13.39
N ARG A 55 7.57 5.40 -13.97
CA ARG A 55 8.27 4.23 -14.55
C ARG A 55 9.37 3.71 -13.64
N PHE A 56 9.66 2.42 -13.75
CA PHE A 56 10.74 1.81 -13.00
C PHE A 56 12.11 2.35 -13.47
N GLY A 57 12.95 2.77 -12.52
CA GLY A 57 14.29 3.32 -12.80
C GLY A 57 14.30 4.76 -13.33
N ALA A 58 13.14 5.38 -13.54
CA ALA A 58 13.05 6.77 -13.97
C ALA A 58 13.32 7.75 -12.81
N ALA A 59 13.68 8.99 -13.14
CA ALA A 59 13.78 10.11 -12.21
C ALA A 59 12.68 11.16 -12.48
N ASP A 60 11.48 10.69 -12.80
CA ASP A 60 10.33 11.51 -13.25
C ASP A 60 9.58 12.21 -12.09
N GLY A 61 9.85 11.82 -10.84
CA GLY A 61 9.41 12.54 -9.65
C GLY A 61 7.90 12.54 -9.40
N LEU A 62 7.18 11.50 -9.86
CA LEU A 62 5.72 11.39 -9.71
C LEU A 62 5.19 11.66 -8.29
N LYS A 63 5.86 11.10 -7.26
CA LYS A 63 5.57 11.31 -5.83
C LYS A 63 4.06 11.32 -5.49
N SER A 64 3.37 10.26 -5.85
CA SER A 64 1.90 10.15 -5.71
C SER A 64 1.47 8.86 -5.04
N PHE A 65 0.35 8.88 -4.32
CA PHE A 65 -0.36 7.68 -3.92
C PHE A 65 -1.14 7.14 -5.11
N THR A 66 -1.03 5.84 -5.38
CA THR A 66 -1.44 5.26 -6.68
C THR A 66 -2.42 4.10 -6.57
N ALA A 67 -2.54 3.47 -5.41
CA ALA A 67 -3.56 2.48 -5.11
C ALA A 67 -3.82 2.40 -3.60
N ILE A 68 -5.02 1.96 -3.22
CA ILE A 68 -5.45 1.81 -1.83
C ILE A 68 -6.43 0.64 -1.74
N GLY A 69 -6.34 -0.16 -0.69
CA GLY A 69 -7.18 -1.35 -0.57
C GLY A 69 -6.99 -2.13 0.73
N ARG A 70 -7.58 -3.31 0.75
CA ARG A 70 -7.54 -4.25 1.88
C ARG A 70 -6.92 -5.58 1.46
N VAL A 71 -6.02 -6.10 2.28
CA VAL A 71 -5.33 -7.36 2.04
C VAL A 71 -6.30 -8.52 2.27
N LEU A 72 -6.37 -9.43 1.30
CA LEU A 72 -7.25 -10.58 1.34
C LEU A 72 -6.65 -11.73 2.18
N PRO A 73 -7.49 -12.70 2.61
CA PRO A 73 -7.02 -13.95 3.21
C PRO A 73 -6.00 -14.69 2.32
N GLY A 74 -5.12 -15.46 2.96
CA GLY A 74 -4.05 -16.21 2.29
C GLY A 74 -2.65 -15.76 2.69
N GLU A 75 -1.68 -16.63 2.47
CA GLU A 75 -0.26 -16.36 2.71
C GLU A 75 0.42 -15.76 1.46
N PRO A 76 1.57 -15.07 1.60
CA PRO A 76 2.35 -14.67 0.44
C PRO A 76 2.72 -15.88 -0.43
N TYR A 77 2.47 -15.78 -1.72
CA TYR A 77 2.68 -16.88 -2.68
C TYR A 77 3.63 -16.44 -3.80
N GLN A 78 4.27 -17.42 -4.44
CA GLN A 78 5.14 -17.19 -5.58
C GLN A 78 4.33 -17.15 -6.88
N PHE A 79 4.71 -16.27 -7.79
CA PHE A 79 4.14 -16.22 -9.13
C PHE A 79 5.24 -16.17 -10.17
N ASP A 80 5.32 -17.16 -11.06
CA ASP A 80 6.30 -17.18 -12.13
C ASP A 80 5.87 -16.20 -13.24
N MET A 81 6.64 -15.13 -13.43
CA MET A 81 6.39 -14.18 -14.52
C MET A 81 7.02 -14.64 -15.85
N GLY A 82 7.65 -15.80 -15.90
CA GLY A 82 8.55 -16.22 -16.97
C GLY A 82 9.93 -15.57 -16.86
N GLY A 83 10.89 -16.09 -17.62
CA GLY A 83 12.25 -15.54 -17.67
C GLY A 83 13.04 -15.67 -16.36
N GLY A 84 12.67 -16.62 -15.50
CA GLY A 84 13.38 -16.91 -14.24
C GLY A 84 13.07 -15.94 -13.08
N PHE A 85 12.11 -15.03 -13.24
CA PHE A 85 11.69 -14.12 -12.18
C PHE A 85 10.41 -14.60 -11.51
N ILE A 86 10.54 -15.09 -10.27
CA ILE A 86 9.45 -15.66 -9.47
C ILE A 86 9.24 -14.86 -8.17
N PRO A 87 8.63 -13.66 -8.25
CA PRO A 87 8.38 -12.82 -7.09
C PRO A 87 7.31 -13.39 -6.17
N PHE A 88 7.36 -12.97 -4.91
CA PHE A 88 6.26 -13.15 -3.96
C PHE A 88 5.20 -12.05 -4.13
N ARG A 89 3.94 -12.46 -4.04
CA ARG A 89 2.74 -11.63 -4.12
C ARG A 89 1.79 -11.92 -2.97
N ARG A 90 0.83 -11.02 -2.79
CA ARG A 90 -0.32 -11.23 -1.92
C ARG A 90 -1.55 -10.59 -2.52
N ASP A 91 -2.71 -11.21 -2.35
CA ASP A 91 -3.95 -10.70 -2.91
C ASP A 91 -4.49 -9.51 -2.13
N VAL A 92 -5.01 -8.53 -2.85
CA VAL A 92 -5.55 -7.28 -2.31
C VAL A 92 -6.83 -6.95 -3.05
N SER A 93 -7.88 -6.67 -2.27
CA SER A 93 -9.08 -6.02 -2.77
C SER A 93 -8.80 -4.52 -2.89
N TRP A 94 -8.45 -4.09 -4.09
CA TRP A 94 -8.23 -2.68 -4.40
C TRP A 94 -9.56 -1.93 -4.45
N TRP A 95 -9.63 -0.78 -3.77
CA TRP A 95 -10.80 0.08 -3.83
C TRP A 95 -10.73 1.02 -5.02
N PRO A 96 -11.87 1.40 -5.62
CA PRO A 96 -11.93 2.49 -6.59
C PRO A 96 -11.37 3.76 -5.95
N ALA A 97 -10.37 4.36 -6.59
CA ALA A 97 -9.67 5.54 -6.10
C ALA A 97 -8.90 6.21 -7.23
N GLU A 98 -8.60 7.49 -7.05
CA GLU A 98 -7.77 8.28 -7.93
C GLU A 98 -6.32 8.35 -7.44
N GLU A 99 -5.38 8.51 -8.37
CA GLU A 99 -3.99 8.79 -8.02
C GLU A 99 -3.88 10.23 -7.49
N ALA A 100 -3.17 10.43 -6.38
CA ALA A 100 -3.10 11.73 -5.71
C ALA A 100 -1.66 12.09 -5.30
N PRO A 101 -1.19 13.32 -5.56
CA PRO A 101 0.15 13.74 -5.16
C PRO A 101 0.28 13.81 -3.63
N ILE A 102 1.47 13.49 -3.10
CA ILE A 102 1.73 13.59 -1.65
C ILE A 102 1.85 15.04 -1.18
N GLN A 103 2.16 15.98 -2.09
CA GLN A 103 2.52 17.36 -1.77
C GLN A 103 1.52 18.07 -0.83
N PRO A 104 0.18 18.01 -1.03
CA PRO A 104 -0.78 18.67 -0.16
C PRO A 104 -0.89 18.05 1.25
N LEU A 105 -0.28 16.88 1.46
CA LEU A 105 -0.34 16.12 2.70
C LEU A 105 0.95 16.19 3.51
N LEU A 106 2.02 16.80 2.99
CA LEU A 106 3.33 16.83 3.65
C LEU A 106 3.28 17.46 5.05
N ASP A 107 2.49 18.52 5.25
CA ASP A 107 2.35 19.17 6.56
C ASP A 107 1.26 18.56 7.45
N ARG A 108 0.59 17.50 6.97
CA ARG A 108 -0.58 16.89 7.63
C ARG A 108 -0.37 15.44 8.06
N LEU A 109 0.49 14.70 7.37
CA LEU A 109 0.81 13.33 7.74
C LEU A 109 1.84 13.35 8.87
N GLU A 110 1.60 12.57 9.91
CA GLU A 110 2.51 12.40 11.05
C GLU A 110 3.93 12.02 10.62
N LEU A 111 4.06 11.21 9.56
CA LEU A 111 5.35 10.76 9.03
C LEU A 111 6.14 11.83 8.27
N THR A 112 5.52 12.97 7.90
CA THR A 112 6.16 14.00 7.06
C THR A 112 6.12 15.40 7.66
N ALA A 113 5.14 15.72 8.50
CA ALA A 113 4.94 17.07 9.04
C ALA A 113 6.13 17.51 9.91
N GLY A 114 6.77 18.63 9.55
CA GLY A 114 7.97 19.13 10.24
C GLY A 114 9.24 18.28 10.02
N VAL A 115 9.20 17.26 9.17
CA VAL A 115 10.33 16.35 8.91
C VAL A 115 11.08 16.77 7.64
N ARG A 116 12.29 17.31 7.80
CA ARG A 116 13.13 17.78 6.68
C ARG A 116 13.42 16.69 5.62
N ASN A 117 13.68 15.47 6.06
CA ASN A 117 14.02 14.33 5.20
C ASN A 117 12.86 13.31 5.14
N TRP A 118 11.62 13.80 5.00
CA TRP A 118 10.41 12.98 5.01
C TRP A 118 10.40 11.84 3.98
N GLY A 119 11.16 11.97 2.88
CA GLY A 119 11.27 10.94 1.85
C GLY A 119 12.11 9.72 2.27
N TYR A 120 12.95 9.82 3.30
CA TYR A 120 13.90 8.77 3.67
C TYR A 120 13.23 7.44 4.08
N PRO A 121 12.15 7.40 4.90
CA PRO A 121 11.48 6.15 5.25
C PRO A 121 10.95 5.35 4.04
N PHE A 122 10.56 6.02 2.96
CA PHE A 122 10.01 5.36 1.75
C PHE A 122 11.05 4.48 1.04
N ARG A 123 12.35 4.71 1.25
CA ARG A 123 13.42 3.91 0.63
C ARG A 123 13.42 2.44 1.06
N PHE A 124 12.75 2.11 2.16
CA PHE A 124 12.68 0.74 2.69
C PHE A 124 11.61 -0.12 2.01
N GLY A 125 10.77 0.45 1.15
CA GLY A 125 9.80 -0.31 0.34
C GLY A 125 8.48 -0.65 1.04
N LEU A 126 8.45 -0.65 2.37
CA LEU A 126 7.25 -0.91 3.18
C LEU A 126 7.40 -0.26 4.56
N LEU A 127 6.40 0.51 4.99
CA LEU A 127 6.39 1.17 6.29
C LEU A 127 4.97 1.22 6.91
N PRO A 128 4.84 1.12 8.24
CA PRO A 128 3.55 1.27 8.91
C PRO A 128 3.13 2.75 8.95
N ILE A 129 1.82 3.00 9.01
CA ILE A 129 1.25 4.33 9.25
C ILE A 129 0.12 4.28 10.28
N CYS A 130 -0.19 5.42 10.88
CA CYS A 130 -1.32 5.55 11.80
C CYS A 130 -2.66 5.61 11.04
N PRO A 131 -3.79 5.26 11.69
CA PRO A 131 -5.12 5.35 11.08
C PRO A 131 -5.47 6.75 10.55
N GLY A 132 -5.15 7.81 11.31
CA GLY A 132 -5.43 9.18 10.88
C GLY A 132 -4.69 9.57 9.59
N GLY A 133 -3.45 9.10 9.40
CA GLY A 133 -2.70 9.28 8.16
C GLY A 133 -3.33 8.56 6.98
N PHE A 134 -3.83 7.34 7.20
CA PHE A 134 -4.55 6.60 6.18
C PHE A 134 -5.84 7.28 5.74
N ASP A 135 -6.63 7.79 6.69
CA ASP A 135 -7.88 8.48 6.38
C ASP A 135 -7.64 9.77 5.59
N LEU A 136 -6.54 10.49 5.88
CA LEU A 136 -6.11 11.64 5.08
C LEU A 136 -5.77 11.25 3.64
N ILE A 137 -4.99 10.18 3.47
CA ILE A 137 -4.64 9.67 2.14
C ILE A 137 -5.88 9.22 1.38
N ALA A 138 -6.74 8.42 1.99
CA ALA A 138 -7.95 7.89 1.38
C ALA A 138 -8.90 9.00 0.90
N ARG A 139 -9.11 10.04 1.72
CA ARG A 139 -9.88 11.22 1.31
C ARG A 139 -9.26 11.94 0.12
N THR A 140 -7.94 12.11 0.13
CA THR A 140 -7.22 12.79 -0.95
C THR A 140 -7.28 12.00 -2.26
N MET A 141 -7.24 10.67 -2.17
CA MET A 141 -7.42 9.76 -3.31
C MET A 141 -8.89 9.60 -3.74
N ARG A 142 -9.85 10.26 -3.08
CA ARG A 142 -11.29 10.06 -3.30
C ARG A 142 -11.68 8.56 -3.29
N ALA A 143 -11.10 7.81 -2.36
CA ALA A 143 -11.25 6.36 -2.32
C ALA A 143 -12.65 5.95 -1.87
N ALA A 144 -13.31 5.08 -2.64
CA ALA A 144 -14.54 4.43 -2.26
C ALA A 144 -14.22 3.24 -1.33
N ILE A 145 -13.95 3.53 -0.05
CA ILE A 145 -13.63 2.51 0.95
C ILE A 145 -14.84 1.58 1.10
N GLN A 146 -14.64 0.31 0.76
CA GLN A 146 -15.62 -0.73 1.04
C GLN A 146 -15.37 -1.26 2.46
N VAL A 147 -16.25 -0.90 3.38
CA VAL A 147 -16.26 -1.48 4.73
C VAL A 147 -17.01 -2.80 4.63
N ASP A 148 -16.37 -3.89 5.04
CA ASP A 148 -17.02 -5.19 5.03
C ASP A 148 -18.02 -5.24 6.19
N MET A 149 -19.31 -5.31 5.87
CA MET A 149 -20.46 -5.22 6.78
C MET A 149 -20.54 -6.40 7.79
N ARG A 150 -19.54 -7.30 7.77
CA ARG A 150 -19.38 -8.42 8.71
C ARG A 150 -18.64 -8.04 10.00
N GLU A 151 -17.95 -6.90 10.05
CA GLU A 151 -17.28 -6.42 11.28
C GLU A 151 -18.22 -5.69 12.24
N GLU A 152 -19.37 -5.18 11.75
CA GLU A 152 -20.33 -4.38 12.55
C GLU A 152 -21.35 -5.23 13.33
N LEU A 153 -21.50 -6.52 12.98
CA LEU A 153 -22.41 -7.45 13.66
C LEU A 153 -21.74 -8.25 14.79
N ALA A 154 -20.46 -7.97 15.09
CA ALA A 154 -19.68 -8.65 16.13
C ALA A 154 -19.20 -7.72 17.24
N ALA A 155 -19.69 -6.47 17.29
CA ALA A 155 -19.40 -5.48 18.34
C ALA A 155 -20.57 -5.31 19.31
#